data_AF-A0A0N8H442-F1
#
_entry.id   AF-A0A0N8H442-F1
#
_cell.length_a   1.000
_cell.length_b   1.000
_cell.length_c   1.000
_cell.angle_alpha   90.00
_cell.angle_beta   90.00
_cell.angle_gamma   90.00
#
_symmetry.space_group_name_H-M   'P 1'
#
loop_
_entity.id
_entity.type
_entity.pdbx_description
1 polymer ?
#
loop_
_entity_poly.entity_id
_entity_poly.type
_entity_poly.pdbx_seq_one_letter_code
_entity_poly.pdbx_strand_id
1 'polypeptide(L)'
;MKNEHIPEMLATKKFTEAKMCKVLVEEEMGGHTYSVQYRAKDKATLEAYYKEDAELMRAKGHKRFANSFVAFRTELEIISEQ
;
A
#
# COMPACT_ATOMS: atom_id res chain seq x y z
N MET A 1 -2.09 6.82 6.68
CA MET A 1 -2.29 6.31 5.31
C MET A 1 -2.59 7.42 4.31
N LYS A 2 -3.83 7.95 4.24
CA LYS A 2 -4.26 8.93 3.21
C LYS A 2 -3.40 10.19 3.08
N ASN A 3 -3.06 10.83 4.20
CA ASN A 3 -2.47 12.18 4.17
C ASN A 3 -0.94 12.19 4.01
N GLU A 4 -0.27 11.04 4.12
CA GLU A 4 1.21 11.02 4.18
C GLU A 4 1.76 9.82 3.43
N HIS A 5 1.47 8.60 3.90
CA HIS A 5 2.03 7.39 3.28
C HIS A 5 1.65 7.22 1.80
N ILE A 6 0.39 7.46 1.41
CA ILE A 6 -0.03 7.37 0.00
C ILE A 6 0.70 8.44 -0.85
N PRO A 7 0.72 9.73 -0.47
CA PRO A 7 1.53 10.74 -1.15
C PRO A 7 3.02 10.39 -1.27
N GLU A 8 3.65 9.88 -0.20
CA GLU A 8 5.05 9.46 -0.22
C GLU A 8 5.28 8.29 -1.20
N MET A 9 4.38 7.31 -1.22
CA MET A 9 4.43 6.19 -2.16
C MET A 9 4.34 6.67 -3.60
N LEU A 10 3.46 7.61 -3.91
CA LEU A 10 3.36 8.21 -5.25
C LEU A 10 4.60 9.07 -5.59
N ALA A 11 5.19 9.74 -4.60
CA ALA A 11 6.39 10.56 -4.79
C ALA A 11 7.64 9.75 -5.19
N THR A 12 7.66 8.43 -4.94
CA THR A 12 8.70 7.51 -5.48
C THR A 12 8.70 7.44 -7.00
N LYS A 13 7.59 7.85 -7.65
CA LYS A 13 7.33 7.73 -9.09
C LYS A 13 7.32 6.27 -9.60
N LYS A 14 7.32 5.27 -8.71
CA LYS A 14 7.19 3.85 -9.05
C LYS A 14 5.73 3.44 -9.26
N PHE A 15 4.80 4.26 -8.75
CA PHE A 15 3.37 4.04 -8.88
C PHE A 15 2.69 5.22 -9.56
N THR A 16 1.77 4.92 -10.48
CA THR A 16 1.02 5.91 -11.26
C THR A 16 -0.30 6.29 -10.58
N GLU A 17 -0.81 5.42 -9.72
CA GLU A 17 -2.11 5.55 -9.08
C GLU A 17 -2.12 4.87 -7.71
N ALA A 18 -2.95 5.38 -6.80
CA ALA A 18 -3.30 4.73 -5.55
C ALA A 18 -4.81 4.75 -5.34
N LYS A 19 -5.40 3.58 -5.03
CA LYS A 19 -6.83 3.42 -4.71
C LYS A 19 -6.98 2.89 -3.30
N MET A 20 -7.57 3.70 -2.41
CA MET A 20 -7.86 3.31 -1.02
C MET A 20 -9.34 2.98 -0.85
N CYS A 21 -9.64 1.75 -0.43
CA CYS A 21 -10.98 1.24 -0.18
C CYS A 21 -11.12 0.85 1.29
N LYS A 22 -12.29 1.10 1.90
CA LYS A 22 -12.66 0.53 3.19
C LYS A 22 -13.32 -0.83 2.96
N VAL A 23 -12.90 -1.85 3.70
CA VAL A 23 -13.63 -3.13 3.75
C VAL A 23 -14.88 -2.90 4.61
N LEU A 24 -16.05 -3.21 4.05
CA LEU A 24 -17.35 -2.96 4.70
C LEU A 24 -17.82 -4.09 5.60
N VAL A 25 -17.05 -5.19 5.67
CA VAL A 25 -17.33 -6.28 6.60
C VAL A 25 -17.12 -5.77 8.03
N GLU A 26 -18.12 -5.96 8.89
CA GLU A 26 -17.99 -5.69 10.31
C GLU A 26 -17.06 -6.74 10.94
N GLU A 27 -15.93 -6.29 11.47
CA GLU A 27 -15.03 -7.16 12.22
C GLU A 27 -15.55 -7.34 13.65
N GLU A 28 -15.73 -8.58 14.08
CA GLU A 28 -16.24 -8.92 15.43
C GLU A 28 -15.41 -8.29 16.57
N MET A 29 -14.14 -7.99 16.32
CA MET A 29 -13.22 -7.37 17.29
C MET A 29 -13.10 -5.84 17.18
N GLY A 30 -13.98 -5.17 16.42
CA GLY A 30 -14.06 -3.70 16.39
C GLY A 30 -12.95 -3.00 15.59
N GLY A 31 -12.37 -3.68 14.60
CA GLY A 31 -11.34 -3.14 13.71
C GLY A 31 -11.89 -2.40 12.49
N HIS A 32 -11.02 -1.65 11.81
CA HIS A 32 -11.27 -1.13 10.47
C HIS A 32 -10.21 -1.65 9.51
N THR A 33 -10.65 -2.45 8.54
CA THR A 33 -9.77 -2.96 7.50
C THR A 33 -9.86 -2.08 6.25
N TYR A 34 -8.71 -1.73 5.70
CA TYR A 34 -8.58 -0.94 4.48
C TYR A 34 -7.70 -1.66 3.48
N SER A 35 -8.07 -1.59 2.20
CA SER A 35 -7.24 -2.01 1.07
C SER A 35 -6.65 -0.77 0.41
N VAL A 36 -5.36 -0.78 0.12
CA VAL A 36 -4.70 0.24 -0.70
C VAL A 36 -4.02 -0.47 -1.86
N GLN A 37 -4.48 -0.20 -3.06
CA GLN A 37 -3.89 -0.72 -4.29
C GLN A 37 -3.03 0.35 -4.91
N TYR A 38 -1.81 -0.02 -5.31
CA TYR A 38 -0.90 0.85 -6.04
C TYR A 38 -0.62 0.24 -7.41
N ARG A 39 -0.73 1.06 -8.46
CA ARG A 39 -0.49 0.61 -9.82
C ARG A 39 0.94 0.94 -10.24
N ALA A 40 1.74 -0.09 -10.47
CA ALA A 40 3.04 0.06 -11.13
C ALA A 40 2.86 -0.06 -12.66
N LYS A 41 3.73 0.59 -13.43
CA LYS A 41 3.70 0.53 -14.90
C LYS A 41 4.02 -0.87 -15.42
N ASP A 42 4.99 -1.52 -14.80
CA ASP A 42 5.51 -2.82 -15.18
C ASP A 42 6.20 -3.50 -13.98
N LYS A 43 6.52 -4.78 -14.14
CA LYS A 43 7.18 -5.59 -13.11
C LYS A 43 8.56 -5.04 -12.73
N ALA A 44 9.32 -4.53 -13.68
CA ALA A 44 10.65 -3.97 -13.41
C ALA A 44 10.57 -2.75 -12.48
N THR A 45 9.57 -1.89 -12.68
CA THR A 45 9.30 -0.74 -11.81
C THR A 45 8.89 -1.17 -10.40
N LEU A 46 8.06 -2.22 -10.29
CA LEU A 46 7.68 -2.79 -8.99
C LEU A 46 8.89 -3.40 -8.26
N GLU A 47 9.76 -4.12 -8.97
CA GLU A 47 11.01 -4.66 -8.41
C GLU A 47 11.95 -3.55 -7.95
N ALA A 48 12.03 -2.45 -8.69
CA ALA A 48 12.83 -1.29 -8.31
C ALA A 48 12.28 -0.65 -7.02
N TYR A 49 10.95 -0.55 -6.85
CA TYR A 49 10.35 -0.12 -5.59
C TYR A 49 10.74 -1.02 -4.41
N TYR A 50 10.76 -2.34 -4.60
CA TYR A 50 11.16 -3.25 -3.52
C TYR A 50 12.60 -3.06 -3.08
N LYS A 51 13.51 -2.79 -4.01
CA LYS A 51 14.94 -2.63 -3.74
C LYS A 51 15.27 -1.27 -3.13
N GLU A 52 14.58 -0.22 -3.55
CA GLU A 52 14.98 1.16 -3.24
C GLU A 52 14.15 1.79 -2.11
N ASP A 53 12.85 1.49 -2.04
CA ASP A 53 11.92 2.27 -1.22
C ASP A 53 11.18 1.42 -0.17
N ALA A 54 10.87 0.16 -0.49
CA ALA A 54 9.91 -0.63 0.28
C ALA A 54 10.31 -0.82 1.76
N GLU A 55 11.58 -1.04 2.05
CA GLU A 55 12.08 -1.19 3.42
C GLU A 55 11.84 0.11 4.23
N LEU A 56 12.25 1.26 3.68
CA LEU A 56 12.08 2.56 4.31
C LEU A 56 10.60 2.89 4.55
N MET A 57 9.76 2.66 3.54
CA MET A 57 8.32 2.94 3.61
C MET A 57 7.62 2.07 4.65
N ARG A 58 8.03 0.80 4.78
CA ARG A 58 7.54 -0.12 5.82
C ARG A 58 7.99 0.32 7.22
N ALA A 59 9.26 0.66 7.37
CA ALA A 59 9.83 1.10 8.64
C ALA A 59 9.15 2.37 9.18
N LYS A 60 8.83 3.34 8.31
CA LYS A 60 8.06 4.54 8.69
C LYS A 60 6.68 4.21 9.28
N GLY A 61 5.95 3.28 8.65
CA GLY A 61 4.65 2.84 9.14
C GLY A 61 4.74 2.18 10.51
N HIS A 62 5.67 1.24 10.69
CA HIS A 62 5.91 0.59 11.98
C HIS A 62 6.41 1.55 13.06
N LYS A 63 7.27 2.52 12.72
CA LYS A 63 7.75 3.51 13.70
C LYS A 63 6.60 4.36 14.26
N ARG A 64 5.61 4.67 13.44
CA ARG A 64 4.52 5.57 13.82
C ARG A 64 3.34 4.86 14.49
N PHE A 65 3.05 3.63 14.08
CA PHE A 65 1.86 2.90 14.51
C PHE A 65 2.16 1.52 15.12
N ALA A 66 3.44 1.17 15.32
CA ALA A 66 3.95 0.00 16.02
C ALA A 66 3.01 -1.22 15.99
N ASN A 67 2.54 -1.66 17.17
CA ASN A 67 1.68 -2.83 17.35
C ASN A 67 0.19 -2.51 17.21
N SER A 68 -0.16 -1.32 16.71
CA SER A 68 -1.55 -0.87 16.56
C SER A 68 -2.14 -1.22 15.19
N PHE A 69 -1.39 -1.91 14.32
CA PHE A 69 -1.90 -2.39 13.04
C PHE A 69 -1.20 -3.66 12.58
N VAL A 70 -1.89 -4.42 11.74
CA VAL A 70 -1.33 -5.52 10.95
C VAL A 70 -1.46 -5.15 9.47
N ALA A 71 -0.42 -5.39 8.68
CA ALA A 71 -0.46 -5.15 7.24
C ALA A 71 0.21 -6.30 6.48
N PHE A 72 -0.48 -6.78 5.44
CA PHE A 72 0.06 -7.72 4.47
C PHE A 72 0.00 -7.10 3.06
N ARG A 73 0.74 -7.68 2.13
CA ARG A 73 0.89 -7.18 0.77
C ARG A 73 0.83 -8.36 -0.19
N THR A 74 0.09 -8.19 -1.28
CA THR A 74 -0.08 -9.19 -2.32
C THR A 74 0.18 -8.52 -3.66
N GLU A 75 0.93 -9.19 -4.53
CA GLU A 75 1.11 -8.75 -5.92
C GLU A 75 -0.07 -9.22 -6.76
N LEU A 76 -0.61 -8.32 -7.58
CA LEU A 76 -1.73 -8.59 -8.46
C LEU A 76 -1.35 -8.21 -9.89
N GLU A 77 -1.69 -9.07 -10.83
CA GLU A 77 -1.63 -8.76 -12.26
C GLU A 77 -3.01 -8.25 -12.71
N ILE A 78 -3.04 -7.11 -13.39
CA ILE A 78 -4.27 -6.57 -13.97
C ILE A 78 -4.55 -7.32 -15.27
N ILE A 79 -5.50 -8.26 -15.24
CA ILE A 79 -5.97 -8.96 -16.45
C ILE A 79 -6.92 -8.07 -17.28
N SER A 80 -7.73 -7.25 -16.61
CA SER A 80 -8.70 -6.35 -17.25
C SER A 80 -9.10 -5.22 -16.30
N GLU A 81 -9.30 -4.02 -16.84
CA GLU A 81 -9.79 -2.83 -16.15
C GLU A 81 -10.65 -2.03 -17.15
N GLN A 82 -11.81 -1.53 -16.71
CA GLN A 82 -12.83 -0.88 -17.54
C GLN A 82 -12.87 0.63 -17.30
#